data_AF-A0A0L0NXS5-F1
#
_entry.id   AF-A0A0L0NXS5-F1
#
_cell.length_a   1.000
_cell.length_b   1.000
_cell.length_c   1.000
_cell.angle_alpha   90.00
_cell.angle_beta   90.00
_cell.angle_gamma   90.00
#
_symmetry.space_group_name_H-M   'P 1'
#
loop_
_entity.id
_entity.type
_entity.pdbx_description
1 polymer ?
#
loop_
_entity_poly.entity_id
_entity_poly.type
_entity_poly.pdbx_seq_one_letter_code
_entity_poly.pdbx_strand_id
1 'polypeptide(L)' 'MRVVVGLRPSREGGARVEQDLTKNVPIYHNYGAGGLGFINGLGMANKCVELYLNNKDT' A
#
# COMPACT_ATOMS: atom_id res chain seq x y z
N MET A 1 -28.66 20.16 -2.57
CA MET A 1 -28.05 19.14 -1.68
C MET A 1 -27.28 18.17 -2.57
N ARG A 2 -26.02 17.84 -2.25
CA ARG A 2 -25.21 16.91 -3.05
C ARG A 2 -25.08 15.58 -2.30
N VAL A 3 -25.33 14.47 -2.98
CA VAL A 3 -25.14 13.11 -2.46
C VAL A 3 -23.93 12.48 -3.17
N VAL A 4 -23.04 11.88 -2.40
CA VAL A 4 -21.82 11.20 -2.88
C VAL A 4 -21.63 9.90 -2.12
N VAL A 5 -21.19 8.87 -2.85
CA VAL A 5 -20.93 7.53 -2.33
C VAL A 5 -19.55 7.10 -2.82
N GLY A 6 -18.79 6.43 -1.95
CA GLY A 6 -17.48 5.87 -2.27
C GLY A 6 -17.25 4.54 -1.56
N LEU A 7 -16.51 3.65 -2.22
CA LEU A 7 -16.13 2.35 -1.66
C LEU A 7 -14.73 2.47 -1.04
N ARG A 8 -14.62 2.12 0.25
CA ARG A 8 -13.33 2.12 0.95
C ARG A 8 -12.54 0.86 0.56
N PRO A 9 -11.29 0.98 0.09
CA PRO A 9 -10.47 -0.17 -0.30
C PRO A 9 -9.85 -0.82 0.93
N SER A 10 -10.68 -1.47 1.76
CA SER A 10 -10.23 -2.24 2.93
C SER A 10 -9.70 -3.61 2.51
N ARG A 11 -8.87 -4.21 3.36
CA ARG A 11 -8.37 -5.57 3.19
C ARG A 11 -8.47 -6.31 4.53
N GLU A 12 -8.86 -7.58 4.51
CA GLU A 12 -8.75 -8.47 5.67
C GLU A 12 -7.29 -8.62 6.10
N GLY A 13 -7.00 -8.35 7.39
CA GLY A 13 -5.63 -8.27 7.89
C GLY A 13 -4.98 -6.89 7.77
N GLY A 14 -5.71 -5.88 7.28
CA GLY A 14 -5.24 -4.50 7.21
C GLY A 14 -4.46 -4.17 5.93
N ALA A 15 -3.82 -2.99 5.93
CA ALA A 15 -3.03 -2.52 4.80
C ALA A 15 -1.84 -3.44 4.55
N ARG A 16 -1.62 -3.81 3.28
CA ARG A 16 -0.48 -4.64 2.84
C ARG A 16 0.61 -3.72 2.29
N VAL A 17 1.77 -3.73 2.94
CA VAL A 17 2.99 -3.03 2.51
C VAL A 17 4.19 -3.98 2.56
N GLU A 18 4.47 -4.65 1.45
CA GLU A 18 5.48 -5.71 1.36
C GLU A 18 6.01 -5.90 -0.07
N GLN A 19 7.17 -6.57 -0.20
CA GLN A 19 7.72 -7.00 -1.49
C GLN A 19 7.32 -8.45 -1.78
N ASP A 20 6.90 -8.70 -3.01
CA ASP A 20 6.58 -10.01 -3.55
C ASP A 20 7.54 -10.32 -4.71
N LEU A 21 8.28 -11.44 -4.58
CA LEU A 21 9.27 -11.93 -5.54
C LEU A 21 8.78 -13.16 -6.32
N THR A 22 7.49 -13.48 -6.25
CA THR A 22 6.91 -14.65 -6.97
C THR A 22 6.83 -14.45 -8.49
N LYS A 23 7.14 -13.23 -8.98
CA LYS A 23 7.14 -12.87 -10.41
C LYS A 23 8.55 -12.52 -10.88
N ASN A 24 8.73 -12.49 -12.20
CA ASN A 24 10.01 -12.14 -12.84
C ASN A 24 10.47 -10.71 -12.56
N VAL A 25 9.60 -9.86 -12.01
CA VAL A 25 9.92 -8.51 -11.55
C VAL A 25 9.47 -8.37 -10.11
N PRO A 26 10.24 -7.70 -9.24
CA PRO A 26 9.80 -7.40 -7.89
C PRO A 26 8.52 -6.59 -7.89
N ILE A 27 7.51 -7.03 -7.13
CA ILE A 27 6.25 -6.31 -6.95
C ILE A 27 6.24 -5.74 -5.53
N TYR A 28 6.00 -4.44 -5.40
CA TYR A 28 5.81 -3.79 -4.11
C TYR A 28 4.33 -3.48 -3.91
N HIS A 29 3.71 -4.19 -2.97
CA HIS A 29 2.32 -3.96 -2.61
C HIS A 29 2.21 -2.77 -1.67
N ASN A 30 1.23 -1.90 -1.92
CA ASN A 30 0.88 -0.80 -1.04
C ASN A 30 -0.62 -0.48 -1.22
N TYR A 31 -1.49 -1.27 -0.57
CA TYR A 31 -2.95 -1.15 -0.70
C TYR A 31 -3.67 -1.61 0.58
N GLY A 32 -5.00 -1.46 0.63
CA GLY A 32 -5.81 -1.98 1.74
C GLY A 32 -6.00 -1.02 2.91
N ALA A 33 -5.81 0.29 2.70
CA ALA A 33 -5.91 1.30 3.75
C ALA A 33 -7.34 1.60 4.23
N GLY A 34 -8.36 1.06 3.56
CA GLY A 34 -9.76 1.31 3.89
C GLY A 34 -10.08 2.80 3.92
N GLY A 35 -10.65 3.27 5.04
CA GLY A 35 -10.98 4.69 5.23
C GLY A 35 -9.82 5.56 5.70
N LEU A 36 -8.65 4.98 5.94
CA LEU A 36 -7.52 5.65 6.61
C LEU A 36 -6.39 6.03 5.64
N GLY A 37 -6.60 5.87 4.33
CA GLY A 37 -5.56 6.12 3.31
C GLY A 37 -4.96 7.52 3.35
N PHE A 38 -5.74 8.55 3.68
CA PHE A 38 -5.22 9.91 3.80
C PHE A 38 -4.30 10.09 5.02
N ILE A 39 -4.73 9.63 6.20
CA ILE A 39 -3.95 9.83 7.42
C ILE A 39 -2.74 8.90 7.51
N ASN A 40 -2.84 7.68 6.95
CA ASN A 40 -1.77 6.68 6.98
C ASN A 40 -0.87 6.74 5.73
N GLY A 41 -1.25 7.51 4.71
CA GLY A 41 -0.63 7.47 3.39
C GLY A 41 0.88 7.75 3.41
N LEU A 42 1.33 8.71 4.22
CA LEU A 42 2.76 9.02 4.33
C LEU A 42 3.57 7.86 4.93
N GLY A 43 3.07 7.25 6.00
CA GLY A 43 3.74 6.10 6.61
C GLY A 43 3.78 4.88 5.70
N MET A 44 2.67 4.61 5.00
CA MET A 44 2.58 3.54 4.01
C MET A 44 3.54 3.76 2.83
N ALA A 45 3.61 4.98 2.31
CA ALA A 45 4.54 5.35 1.24
C ALA A 45 6.00 5.22 1.70
N ASN A 46 6.34 5.77 2.87
CA ASN A 46 7.69 5.69 3.43
C ASN A 46 8.15 4.24 3.58
N LYS A 47 7.31 3.37 4.16
CA LYS A 47 7.63 1.95 4.32
C LYS A 47 7.86 1.24 2.98
N CYS A 48 7.04 1.55 1.97
CA CYS A 48 7.19 0.98 0.63
C CYS A 48 8.48 1.44 -0.06
N VAL A 49 8.86 2.72 0.11
CA VAL A 49 10.11 3.27 -0.42
C VAL A 49 11.32 2.65 0.28
N GLU A 50 11.28 2.49 1.60
CA GLU A 50 12.33 1.79 2.35
C GLU A 50 12.53 0.36 1.85
N LEU A 51 11.43 -0.39 1.60
CA LEU A 51 11.51 -1.73 1.02
C LEU A 51 12.18 -1.72 -0.37
N TYR A 52 11.88 -0.73 -1.20
CA TYR A 52 12.53 -0.60 -2.51
C TYR A 52 14.02 -0.31 -2.37
N LEU A 53 14.39 0.69 -1.58
CA LEU A 53 15.79 1.12 -1.44
C LEU A 53 16.67 0.02 -0.83
N ASN A 54 16.16 -0.72 0.16
CA ASN A 54 16.91 -1.80 0.82
C ASN A 54 17.16 -3.00 -0.10
N ASN A 55 16.33 -3.20 -1.13
CA ASN A 55 16.36 -4.37 -2.00
C ASN A 55 16.66 -3.98 -3.46
N LYS A 56 17.17 -2.76 -3.69
CA LYS A 56 17.41 -2.23 -5.04
C LYS A 56 18.56 -2.92 -5.77
N ASP A 57 19.53 -3.42 -5.01
CA ASP A 57 20.77 -4.02 -5.52
C ASP A 57 20.81 -5.56 -5.43
N THR A 58 19.72 -6.18 -4.95
CA THR A 58 19.44 -7.63 -5.04
C THR A 58 18.64 -7.96 -6.29
#